data_AF-A0A7K4DTE6-F1
#
_entry.id   AF-A0A7K4DTE6-F1
#
_cell.length_a   1.000
_cell.length_b   1.000
_cell.length_c   1.000
_cell.angle_alpha   90.00
_cell.angle_beta   90.00
_cell.angle_gamma   90.00
#
_symmetry.space_group_name_H-M   'P 1'
#
loop_
_entity.id
_entity.type
_entity.pdbx_description
1 polymer ?
#
loop_
_entity_poly.entity_id
_entity_poly.type
_entity_poly.pdbx_seq_one_letter_code
_entity_poly.pdbx_strand_id
1 'polypeptide(L)'
;MKTLTISSVLVLFSIISIISLSPTAFADHPEVTIVPAAGSGAPGCEETADGCYIPSTATVDVGGVVIMSNTDTAAHTYTSGNPTDGPDGIFDT
;
A
#
# COMPACT_ATOMS: atom_id res chain seq x y z
N MET A 1 6.06 27.14 48.02
CA MET A 1 5.23 27.56 46.87
C MET A 1 5.97 27.52 45.53
N LYS A 2 7.25 27.92 45.44
CA LYS A 2 8.02 27.92 44.17
C LYS A 2 8.42 26.54 43.61
N THR A 3 8.60 25.52 44.45
CA THR A 3 8.98 24.16 44.04
C THR A 3 7.81 23.33 43.50
N LEU A 4 6.58 23.63 43.93
CA LEU A 4 5.36 22.94 43.49
C LEU A 4 5.00 23.30 42.04
N THR A 5 5.18 24.56 41.63
CA THR A 5 4.98 25.00 40.24
C THR A 5 6.03 24.44 39.29
N ILE A 6 7.31 24.37 39.69
CA ILE A 6 8.37 23.79 38.87
C ILE A 6 8.17 22.29 38.66
N SER A 7 7.75 21.56 39.71
CA SER A 7 7.46 20.12 39.59
C SER A 7 6.28 19.83 38.67
N SER A 8 5.22 20.65 38.74
CA SER A 8 4.05 20.51 37.87
C SER A 8 4.37 20.78 36.39
N VAL A 9 5.27 21.72 36.12
CA VAL A 9 5.71 22.05 34.76
C VAL A 9 6.59 20.92 34.20
N LEU A 10 7.49 20.35 35.00
CA LEU A 10 8.33 19.21 34.59
C LEU A 10 7.51 17.96 34.29
N VAL A 11 6.48 17.68 35.09
CA VAL A 11 5.53 16.59 34.82
C VAL A 11 4.79 16.85 33.51
N LEU A 12 4.30 18.07 33.28
CA LEU A 12 3.59 18.43 32.04
C LEU A 12 4.47 18.29 30.77
N PHE A 13 5.75 18.68 30.84
CA PHE A 13 6.68 18.48 29.72
C PHE A 13 7.00 17.00 29.47
N SER A 14 7.02 16.16 30.51
CA SER A 14 7.31 14.73 30.34
C SER A 14 6.14 13.95 29.73
N ILE A 15 4.88 14.30 30.02
CA ILE A 15 3.72 13.72 29.32
C ILE A 15 3.62 14.14 27.85
N ILE A 16 3.98 15.39 27.51
CA ILE A 16 3.98 15.87 26.11
C ILE A 16 5.04 15.14 25.27
N SER A 17 6.22 14.86 25.85
CA SER A 17 7.28 14.10 25.15
C SER A 17 6.93 12.64 24.88
N ILE A 18 5.98 12.05 25.61
CA ILE A 18 5.56 10.64 25.40
C ILE A 18 4.50 10.55 24.28
N ILE A 19 3.68 11.59 24.09
CA ILE A 19 2.61 11.62 23.07
C ILE A 19 3.20 11.75 21.66
N SER A 20 4.38 12.36 21.49
CA SER A 20 5.07 12.45 20.18
C SER A 20 5.76 11.16 19.75
N LEU A 21 5.75 10.11 20.57
CA LEU A 21 6.39 8.82 20.31
C LEU A 21 5.38 7.69 20.13
N SER A 22 4.08 7.99 20.02
CA SER A 22 3.10 6.97 19.65
C SER A 22 3.49 6.40 18.28
N PRO A 23 3.72 5.08 18.16
CA PRO A 23 4.10 4.51 16.88
C PRO A 23 2.96 4.70 15.88
N THR A 24 3.24 5.39 14.78
CA THR A 24 2.37 5.47 13.58
C THR A 24 2.11 4.10 12.95
N ALA A 25 2.81 3.06 13.42
CA ALA A 25 2.83 1.71 12.89
C ALA A 25 1.49 0.95 12.88
N PHE A 26 0.44 1.42 13.57
CA PHE A 26 -0.89 0.77 13.53
C PHE A 26 -1.83 1.35 12.47
N ALA A 27 -1.52 2.52 11.90
CA ALA A 27 -2.29 3.11 10.82
C ALA A 27 -1.54 3.06 9.47
N ASP A 28 -0.25 2.74 9.50
CA ASP A 28 0.60 2.58 8.33
C ASP A 28 0.49 1.12 7.85
N HIS A 29 -0.51 0.85 7.00
CA HIS A 29 -0.64 -0.45 6.36
C HIS A 29 0.37 -0.53 5.21
N PRO A 30 1.12 -1.64 5.06
CA PRO A 30 2.00 -1.80 3.91
C PRO A 30 1.16 -1.75 2.62
N GLU A 31 1.53 -0.83 1.73
CA GLU A 31 0.88 -0.64 0.44
C GLU A 31 1.73 -1.25 -0.68
N VAL A 32 1.06 -1.89 -1.64
CA VAL A 32 1.67 -2.31 -2.90
C VAL A 32 0.86 -1.76 -4.05
N THR A 33 1.50 -1.02 -4.95
CA THR A 33 0.87 -0.49 -6.15
C THR A 33 1.25 -1.31 -7.37
N ILE A 34 0.25 -1.72 -8.14
CA ILE A 34 0.39 -2.46 -9.39
C ILE A 34 -0.08 -1.56 -10.54
N VAL A 35 0.80 -1.30 -11.48
CA VAL A 35 0.53 -0.47 -12.68
C VAL A 35 0.76 -1.27 -13.96
N PRO A 36 0.00 -1.04 -15.04
CA PRO A 36 0.29 -1.65 -16.32
C PRO A 36 1.62 -1.13 -16.86
N ALA A 37 2.36 -1.98 -17.55
CA ALA A 37 3.56 -1.57 -18.28
C ALA A 37 3.19 -0.55 -19.36
N ALA A 38 4.06 0.43 -19.62
CA ALA A 38 3.77 1.47 -20.61
C ALA A 38 3.53 0.88 -22.01
N GLY A 39 2.38 1.16 -22.62
CA GLY A 39 2.03 0.65 -23.95
C GLY A 39 1.55 -0.80 -23.96
N SER A 40 1.28 -1.40 -22.81
CA SER A 40 0.76 -2.78 -22.68
C SER A 40 -0.66 -2.98 -23.19
N GLY A 41 -1.31 -1.93 -23.70
CA GLY A 41 -2.51 -2.07 -24.53
C GLY A 41 -2.28 -2.78 -25.87
N ALA A 42 -1.01 -2.95 -26.30
CA ALA A 42 -0.62 -3.74 -27.45
C ALA A 42 0.15 -5.00 -27.02
N PRO A 43 0.15 -6.08 -27.84
CA PRO A 43 0.95 -7.28 -27.57
C PRO A 43 2.46 -6.98 -27.46
N GLY A 44 3.16 -7.79 -26.65
CA GLY A 44 4.62 -7.80 -26.51
C GLY A 44 5.11 -7.70 -25.07
N CYS A 45 4.30 -7.20 -24.13
CA CYS A 45 4.69 -7.11 -22.72
C CYS A 45 4.77 -8.50 -22.05
N GLU A 46 4.01 -9.47 -22.54
CA GLU A 46 3.99 -10.87 -22.10
C GLU A 46 5.32 -11.60 -22.33
N GLU A 47 6.13 -11.11 -23.27
CA GLU A 47 7.45 -11.67 -23.60
C GLU A 47 8.59 -11.02 -22.79
N THR A 48 8.27 -10.00 -21.97
CA THR A 48 9.25 -9.30 -21.14
C THR A 48 9.38 -9.93 -19.77
N ALA A 49 10.54 -9.77 -19.13
CA ALA A 49 10.76 -10.28 -17.77
C ALA A 49 9.90 -9.55 -16.72
N ASP A 50 9.55 -8.28 -16.97
CA ASP A 50 8.76 -7.45 -16.05
C ASP A 50 7.25 -7.74 -16.16
N GLY A 51 6.80 -8.23 -17.32
CA GLY A 51 5.41 -8.55 -17.60
C GLY A 51 4.54 -7.33 -17.94
N CYS A 52 3.24 -7.57 -18.11
CA CYS A 52 2.27 -6.52 -18.48
C CYS A 52 1.76 -5.68 -17.29
N TYR A 53 1.95 -6.16 -16.07
CA TYR A 53 1.63 -5.46 -14.83
C TYR A 53 2.86 -5.47 -13.93
N ILE A 54 3.18 -4.34 -13.33
CA ILE A 54 4.41 -4.10 -12.59
C ILE A 54 4.06 -3.71 -11.14
N PRO A 55 4.52 -4.47 -10.14
CA PRO A 55 5.23 -5.75 -10.29
C PRO A 55 4.30 -6.86 -10.78
N SER A 56 4.84 -7.82 -11.52
CA SER A 56 4.09 -9.00 -12.00
C SER A 56 3.80 -10.01 -10.89
N THR A 57 4.54 -9.92 -9.79
CA THR A 57 4.29 -10.67 -8.56
C THR A 57 4.51 -9.75 -7.38
N ALA A 58 3.52 -9.66 -6.50
CA ALA A 58 3.56 -8.89 -5.27
C ALA A 58 3.27 -9.79 -4.07
N THR A 59 3.99 -9.54 -2.97
CA THR A 59 3.67 -10.11 -1.66
C THR A 59 3.14 -8.98 -0.79
N VAL A 60 2.00 -9.19 -0.16
CA VAL A 60 1.36 -8.23 0.76
C VAL A 60 1.08 -8.94 2.08
N ASP A 61 1.33 -8.24 3.18
CA ASP A 61 1.01 -8.76 4.51
C ASP A 61 -0.50 -8.78 4.74
N VAL A 62 -0.96 -9.65 5.65
CA VAL A 62 -2.37 -9.70 6.02
C VAL A 62 -2.80 -8.34 6.58
N GLY A 63 -3.85 -7.76 5.99
CA GLY A 63 -4.31 -6.42 6.32
C GLY A 63 -3.56 -5.29 5.61
N GLY A 64 -2.64 -5.59 4.70
CA GLY A 64 -2.04 -4.61 3.79
C GLY A 64 -3.01 -4.18 2.68
N VAL A 65 -2.60 -3.17 1.91
CA VAL A 65 -3.41 -2.57 0.85
C VAL A 65 -2.76 -2.83 -0.50
N VAL A 66 -3.56 -3.30 -1.46
CA VAL A 66 -3.14 -3.42 -2.87
C VAL A 66 -3.84 -2.34 -3.66
N ILE A 67 -3.07 -1.51 -4.36
CA ILE A 67 -3.54 -0.42 -5.20
C ILE A 67 -3.36 -0.83 -6.65
N MET A 68 -4.46 -1.04 -7.35
CA MET A 68 -4.49 -1.28 -8.79
C MET A 68 -4.72 0.06 -9.50
N SER A 69 -3.71 0.56 -10.23
CA SER A 69 -3.78 1.88 -10.87
C SER A 69 -3.45 1.79 -12.34
N ASN A 70 -4.44 1.98 -13.20
CA ASN A 70 -4.22 2.10 -14.63
C ASN A 70 -3.62 3.48 -14.96
N THR A 71 -2.31 3.50 -15.18
CA THR A 71 -1.57 4.71 -15.61
C THR A 71 -1.39 4.79 -17.13
N ASP A 72 -1.95 3.84 -17.89
CA ASP A 72 -1.95 3.82 -19.35
C ASP A 72 -3.18 4.54 -19.91
N THR A 73 -3.10 4.93 -21.19
CA THR A 73 -4.22 5.44 -21.99
C THR A 73 -5.12 4.33 -22.52
N ALA A 74 -4.60 3.10 -22.61
CA ALA A 74 -5.40 1.92 -22.94
C ALA A 74 -6.24 1.46 -21.75
N ALA A 75 -7.36 0.79 -22.04
CA ALA A 75 -8.16 0.16 -21.00
C ALA A 75 -7.45 -1.10 -20.49
N HIS A 76 -7.35 -1.21 -19.16
CA HIS A 76 -6.83 -2.36 -18.43
C HIS A 76 -7.85 -2.79 -17.40
N THR A 77 -7.87 -4.08 -17.07
CA THR A 77 -8.76 -4.68 -16.07
C THR A 77 -7.92 -5.40 -15.03
N TYR A 78 -8.40 -5.42 -13.80
CA TYR A 78 -7.77 -6.18 -12.73
C TYR A 78 -8.79 -7.20 -12.24
N THR A 79 -8.49 -8.48 -12.42
CA THR A 79 -9.46 -9.55 -12.21
C THR A 79 -8.83 -10.65 -11.35
N SER A 80 -9.53 -11.11 -10.32
CA SER A 80 -9.10 -12.25 -9.52
C SER A 80 -9.41 -13.57 -10.23
N GLY A 81 -8.55 -14.56 -10.03
CA GLY A 81 -8.71 -15.87 -10.62
C GLY A 81 -7.41 -16.66 -10.64
N ASN A 82 -7.37 -17.71 -11.45
CA ASN A 82 -6.14 -18.45 -11.71
C ASN A 82 -6.00 -18.81 -13.20
N PRO A 83 -4.78 -19.12 -13.67
CA PRO A 83 -4.55 -19.40 -15.10
C PRO A 83 -5.30 -20.61 -15.67
N THR A 84 -5.72 -21.56 -14.83
CA THR A 84 -6.40 -22.80 -15.24
C THR A 84 -7.91 -22.59 -15.39
N ASP A 85 -8.54 -21.97 -14.39
CA ASP A 85 -10.01 -21.83 -14.34
C ASP A 85 -10.51 -20.46 -14.81
N GLY A 86 -9.60 -19.49 -14.98
CA GLY A 86 -9.93 -18.12 -15.35
C GLY A 86 -10.43 -17.27 -14.18
N PRO A 87 -11.23 -16.22 -14.46
CA PRO A 87 -11.81 -15.33 -13.44
C PRO A 87 -12.69 -16.07 -12.43
N ASP A 88 -12.51 -15.80 -11.14
CA ASP A 88 -13.29 -16.43 -10.06
C ASP A 88 -14.51 -15.60 -9.61
N GLY A 89 -14.62 -14.35 -10.08
CA GLY A 89 -15.73 -13.45 -9.79
C GLY A 89 -15.69 -12.78 -8.39
N ILE A 90 -14.60 -12.93 -7.63
CA ILE A 90 -14.42 -12.27 -6.34
C ILE A 90 -14.11 -10.77 -6.53
N PHE A 91 -13.35 -10.44 -7.57
CA PHE A 91 -12.91 -9.09 -7.89
C PHE A 91 -12.75 -8.94 -9.42
N ASP A 92 -13.34 -7.87 -9.96
CA ASP A 92 -13.24 -7.48 -11.37
C ASP A 92 -13.52 -5.97 -11.49
N THR A 93 -12.69 -5.25 -12.28
CA THR A 93 -12.77 -3.79 -12.43
C THR A 93 -12.60 -3.36 -13.87
#